data_AF-A0A8C6GGK2-F1
#
_entry.id   AF-A0A8C6GGK2-F1
#
_cell.length_a   1.000
_cell.length_b   1.000
_cell.length_c   1.000
_cell.angle_alpha   90.00
_cell.angle_beta   90.00
_cell.angle_gamma   90.00
#
_symmetry.space_group_name_H-M   'P 1'
#
loop_
_entity.id
_entity.type
_entity.pdbx_description
1 polymer ?
#
loop_
_entity_poly.entity_id
_entity_poly.type
_entity_poly.pdbx_seq_one_letter_code
_entity_poly.pdbx_strand_id
1 'polypeptide(L)'
;MSEEDSDSVITDSQAEEESELPVIQLCGLVEELSYGNSALKTETEMFEKYYSRLEPRDHRMTRLSDIKITAAEFSQLRSRRKSKARGGLDRMLGLTVEQKLELVQKELEDTRDEIRHMRANAERDLQHHEAIIEEADIRWNEVQKAVHEFEKDILKTISKKKGSILATQKVMKYIEDMNRRRDNIKDKLCLKNVSLKVQRKKMLSQLRQKEEVGEALHDVDFQQLKIENAQFLETIEARNKELIQLKLASGNTLQVLNTYKNKLHRAMEIYVNLDKEILLRNELLGKIEKETIQAEEDRAKAHILNDKLRKQLAEFRAPQVMIYVKEKILNGELEKTIKMWERKVEIAEMSLKGYRKAWNKMKTSDEQLQIIRPPGK
;
A
#
# COMPACT_ATOMS: atom_id res chain seq x y z
N MET A 1 14.53 -89.72 8.26
CA MET A 1 13.05 -89.79 8.18
C MET A 1 12.62 -88.60 7.36
N SER A 2 12.32 -88.69 6.06
CA SER A 2 12.13 -89.83 5.18
C SER A 2 12.56 -89.37 3.78
N GLU A 3 13.23 -90.25 3.05
CA GLU A 3 13.44 -90.14 1.61
C GLU A 3 12.12 -90.48 0.90
N GLU A 4 11.86 -89.89 -0.26
CA GLU A 4 11.41 -90.63 -1.45
C GLU A 4 11.41 -89.75 -2.71
N ASP A 5 12.02 -90.33 -3.75
CA ASP A 5 12.21 -89.87 -5.11
C ASP A 5 10.91 -89.74 -5.92
N SER A 6 10.91 -88.90 -6.95
CA SER A 6 10.86 -89.35 -8.36
C SER A 6 10.50 -88.23 -9.33
N ASP A 7 11.27 -88.16 -10.42
CA ASP A 7 11.00 -87.48 -11.67
C ASP A 7 9.56 -87.67 -12.19
N SER A 8 8.99 -86.61 -12.79
CA SER A 8 8.47 -86.70 -14.17
C SER A 8 7.91 -85.36 -14.68
N VAL A 9 8.52 -84.89 -15.76
CA VAL A 9 7.85 -84.41 -16.99
C VAL A 9 7.35 -82.95 -17.03
N ILE A 10 8.07 -82.23 -17.87
CA ILE A 10 7.71 -81.02 -18.61
C ILE A 10 6.48 -81.27 -19.49
N THR A 11 5.46 -80.43 -19.33
CA THR A 11 4.56 -79.89 -20.38
C THR A 11 3.95 -78.64 -19.74
N ASP A 12 4.50 -77.46 -19.95
CA ASP A 12 4.31 -76.58 -21.12
C ASP A 12 2.84 -76.31 -21.47
N SER A 13 2.58 -75.02 -21.72
CA SER A 13 1.37 -74.41 -22.27
C SER A 13 0.23 -74.07 -21.29
N GLN A 14 0.27 -72.84 -20.78
CA GLN A 14 -0.73 -71.80 -21.09
C GLN A 14 -0.17 -70.45 -20.58
N ALA A 15 0.55 -69.75 -21.45
CA ALA A 15 0.00 -68.76 -22.39
C ALA A 15 -0.22 -67.43 -21.66
N GLU A 16 0.83 -66.62 -21.76
CA GLU A 16 0.78 -65.16 -21.68
C GLU A 16 -0.39 -64.65 -22.52
N GLU A 17 -1.35 -63.97 -21.89
CA GLU A 17 -2.11 -62.94 -22.59
C GLU A 17 -1.16 -61.75 -22.81
N GLU A 18 -0.26 -61.87 -23.79
CA GLU A 18 0.24 -60.69 -24.48
C GLU A 18 -0.96 -60.11 -25.24
N SER A 19 -1.54 -59.05 -24.71
CA SER A 19 -2.58 -58.31 -25.41
C SER A 19 -1.96 -57.71 -26.68
N GLU A 20 -2.12 -58.39 -27.83
CA GLU A 20 -1.72 -57.88 -29.13
C GLU A 20 -2.42 -56.53 -29.37
N LEU A 21 -1.65 -55.45 -29.31
CA LEU A 21 -2.14 -54.11 -29.58
C LEU A 21 -2.60 -54.06 -31.06
N PRO A 22 -3.82 -53.57 -31.36
CA PRO A 22 -4.30 -53.41 -32.73
C PRO A 22 -3.28 -52.72 -33.62
N VAL A 23 -3.16 -53.12 -34.89
CA VAL A 23 -2.18 -52.59 -35.87
C VAL A 23 -2.11 -51.06 -35.90
N ILE A 24 -3.25 -50.39 -35.71
CA ILE A 24 -3.34 -48.92 -35.64
C ILE A 24 -2.55 -48.35 -34.45
N GLN A 25 -2.59 -49.02 -33.30
CA GLN A 25 -1.84 -48.64 -32.10
C GLN A 25 -0.34 -48.91 -32.27
N LEU A 26 0.04 -50.00 -32.95
CA LEU A 26 1.43 -50.28 -33.33
C LEU A 26 1.99 -49.23 -34.30
N CYS A 27 1.21 -48.82 -35.30
CA CYS A 27 1.59 -47.72 -36.20
C CYS A 27 1.82 -46.41 -35.43
N GLY A 28 0.91 -46.07 -34.51
CA GLY A 28 1.07 -44.88 -33.66
C GLY A 28 2.34 -44.94 -32.79
N LEU A 29 2.66 -46.10 -32.22
CA LEU A 29 3.87 -46.30 -31.43
C LEU A 29 5.15 -46.16 -32.28
N VAL A 30 5.15 -46.69 -33.51
CA VAL A 30 6.28 -46.55 -34.44
C VAL A 30 6.51 -45.08 -34.83
N GLU A 31 5.43 -44.33 -35.08
CA GLU A 31 5.53 -42.89 -35.37
C GLU A 31 6.08 -42.11 -34.17
N GLU A 32 5.60 -42.39 -32.97
CA GLU A 32 6.07 -41.75 -31.73
C GLU A 32 7.55 -42.05 -31.46
N LEU A 33 7.97 -43.31 -31.59
CA LEU A 33 9.36 -43.73 -31.44
C LEU A 33 10.26 -43.14 -32.55
N SER A 34 9.77 -43.04 -33.77
CA SER A 34 10.49 -42.41 -34.88
C SER A 34 10.74 -40.92 -34.60
N TYR A 35 9.72 -40.21 -34.13
CA TYR A 35 9.85 -38.80 -33.73
C TYR A 35 10.83 -38.63 -32.56
N GLY A 36 10.71 -39.47 -31.52
CA GLY A 36 11.61 -39.47 -30.38
C GLY A 36 13.07 -39.74 -30.78
N ASN A 37 13.30 -40.72 -31.66
CA ASN A 37 14.64 -41.02 -32.19
C ASN A 37 15.21 -39.86 -33.02
N SER A 38 14.38 -39.19 -33.83
CA SER A 38 14.81 -38.01 -34.58
C SER A 38 15.22 -36.87 -33.64
N ALA A 39 14.44 -36.62 -32.58
CA ALA A 39 14.76 -35.60 -31.59
C ALA A 39 16.07 -35.91 -30.85
N LEU A 40 16.26 -37.16 -30.41
CA LEU A 40 17.50 -37.60 -29.78
C LEU A 40 18.71 -37.49 -30.70
N LYS A 41 18.53 -37.79 -32.00
CA LYS A 41 19.59 -37.63 -32.98
C LYS A 41 20.02 -36.16 -33.12
N THR A 42 19.06 -35.24 -33.22
CA THR A 42 19.35 -33.80 -33.29
C THR A 42 20.04 -33.29 -32.02
N GLU A 43 19.62 -33.76 -30.86
CA GLU A 43 20.25 -33.44 -29.57
C GLU A 43 21.71 -33.94 -29.56
N THR A 44 21.94 -35.18 -29.97
CA THR A 44 23.28 -35.79 -30.05
C THR A 44 24.19 -35.02 -31.02
N GLU A 45 23.69 -34.60 -32.18
CA GLU A 45 24.46 -33.81 -33.15
C GLU A 45 24.85 -32.43 -32.60
N MET A 46 23.93 -31.75 -31.90
CA MET A 46 24.21 -30.46 -31.25
C MET A 46 25.25 -30.61 -30.16
N PHE A 47 25.18 -31.70 -29.42
CA PHE A 47 26.17 -32.03 -28.40
C PHE A 47 27.54 -32.38 -28.96
N GLU A 48 27.60 -33.17 -30.02
CA GLU A 48 28.87 -33.49 -30.66
C GLU A 48 29.55 -32.22 -31.17
N LYS A 49 28.79 -31.28 -31.75
CA LYS A 49 29.31 -29.97 -32.16
C LYS A 49 29.82 -29.15 -30.99
N TYR A 50 29.04 -29.06 -29.92
CA TYR A 50 29.40 -28.37 -28.70
C TYR A 50 30.66 -28.94 -28.05
N TYR A 51 30.70 -30.27 -27.92
CA TYR A 51 31.83 -31.00 -27.34
C TYR A 51 33.08 -30.87 -28.20
N SER A 52 32.95 -30.97 -29.53
CA SER A 52 34.06 -30.76 -30.47
C SER A 52 34.64 -29.35 -30.43
N ARG A 53 33.84 -28.34 -30.04
CA ARG A 53 34.29 -26.96 -29.84
C ARG A 53 34.92 -26.71 -28.47
N LEU A 54 34.50 -27.47 -27.46
CA LEU A 54 35.06 -27.40 -26.10
C LEU A 54 36.39 -28.13 -25.95
N GLU A 55 36.65 -29.17 -26.74
CA GLU A 55 37.96 -29.83 -26.73
C GLU A 55 39.05 -28.87 -27.24
N PRO A 56 40.06 -28.53 -26.42
CA PRO A 56 41.27 -27.92 -26.92
C PRO A 56 41.83 -28.82 -28.01
N ARG A 57 42.27 -28.24 -29.13
CA ARG A 57 42.81 -28.93 -30.32
C ARG A 57 43.85 -30.04 -30.04
N ASP A 58 44.39 -30.09 -28.82
CA ASP A 58 45.40 -31.04 -28.34
C ASP A 58 44.83 -32.40 -27.88
N HIS A 59 43.51 -32.58 -27.71
CA HIS A 59 42.91 -33.84 -27.24
C HIS A 59 41.84 -34.39 -28.19
N ARG A 60 42.14 -34.52 -29.49
CA ARG A 60 41.30 -35.38 -30.35
C ARG A 60 41.45 -36.84 -29.90
N MET A 61 40.58 -37.32 -29.01
CA MET A 61 40.43 -38.75 -28.79
C MET A 61 39.84 -39.39 -30.06
N THR A 62 40.49 -40.46 -30.52
CA THR A 62 40.16 -41.26 -31.69
C THR A 62 38.67 -41.59 -31.74
N ARG A 63 38.01 -41.30 -32.87
CA ARG A 63 36.61 -41.64 -33.12
C ARG A 63 36.36 -43.12 -32.82
N LEU A 64 35.33 -43.40 -32.01
CA LEU A 64 34.86 -44.77 -31.73
C LEU A 64 34.42 -45.55 -32.99
N SER A 65 34.25 -44.89 -34.14
CA SER A 65 33.97 -45.54 -35.43
C SER A 65 35.14 -46.37 -35.98
N ASP A 66 36.35 -46.21 -35.44
CA ASP A 66 37.54 -46.94 -35.90
C ASP A 66 37.83 -48.21 -35.09
N ILE A 67 37.06 -48.51 -34.04
CA ILE A 67 37.21 -49.75 -33.26
C ILE A 67 36.30 -50.83 -33.85
N LYS A 68 36.86 -51.67 -34.73
CA LYS A 68 36.22 -52.93 -35.15
C LYS A 68 36.28 -53.94 -34.01
N ILE A 69 35.32 -53.88 -33.08
CA ILE A 69 35.13 -54.91 -32.06
C ILE A 69 34.44 -56.11 -32.73
N THR A 70 35.07 -57.28 -32.65
CA THR A 70 34.46 -58.52 -33.18
C THR A 70 33.48 -59.12 -32.17
N ALA A 71 32.42 -59.78 -32.66
CA ALA A 71 31.31 -60.30 -31.85
C ALA A 71 31.75 -61.25 -30.70
N ALA A 72 32.95 -61.84 -30.80
CA ALA A 72 33.53 -62.71 -29.79
C ALA A 72 33.99 -61.95 -28.52
N GLU A 73 34.43 -60.70 -28.64
CA GLU A 73 34.94 -59.90 -27.52
C GLU A 73 33.80 -59.33 -26.66
N PHE A 74 32.62 -59.12 -27.24
CA PHE A 74 31.43 -58.65 -26.55
C PHE A 74 30.87 -59.69 -25.55
N SER A 75 31.13 -60.97 -25.79
CA SER A 75 30.59 -62.08 -25.01
C SER A 75 31.35 -62.31 -23.69
N GLN A 76 32.62 -61.94 -23.61
CA GLN A 76 33.47 -62.22 -22.45
C GLN A 76 33.35 -61.20 -21.31
N LEU A 77 32.82 -60.00 -21.58
CA LEU A 77 32.62 -58.96 -20.55
C LEU A 77 31.39 -59.20 -19.66
N ARG A 78 30.48 -60.13 -20.02
CA ARG A 78 29.24 -60.39 -19.26
C ARG A 78 29.40 -61.31 -18.04
N SER A 79 30.51 -62.04 -17.88
CA SER A 79 30.55 -63.17 -16.94
C SER A 79 31.11 -62.86 -15.53
N ARG A 80 31.31 -61.61 -15.14
CA ARG A 80 31.84 -61.32 -13.79
C ARG A 80 31.35 -60.00 -13.20
N ARG A 81 30.07 -59.94 -12.78
CA ARG A 81 29.57 -59.02 -11.74
C ARG A 81 28.19 -59.46 -11.25
N LYS A 82 28.16 -60.15 -10.10
CA LYS A 82 26.94 -60.55 -9.40
C LYS A 82 26.45 -59.39 -8.52
N SER A 83 25.31 -58.83 -8.91
CA SER A 83 24.21 -58.27 -8.10
C SER A 83 24.51 -57.39 -6.88
N LYS A 84 24.33 -56.06 -7.05
CA LYS A 84 23.53 -55.24 -6.12
C LYS A 84 23.09 -53.93 -6.78
N ALA A 85 21.98 -53.96 -7.51
CA ALA A 85 21.16 -52.78 -7.82
C ALA A 85 19.74 -53.27 -8.09
N ARG A 86 18.88 -53.18 -7.08
CA ARG A 86 17.42 -53.14 -7.26
C ARG A 86 17.04 -51.67 -7.19
N GLY A 87 16.27 -51.20 -8.17
CA GLY A 87 15.38 -50.06 -8.00
C GLY A 87 15.45 -49.01 -9.10
N GLY A 88 14.49 -49.09 -10.03
CA GLY A 88 13.85 -47.90 -10.61
C GLY A 88 14.39 -47.42 -11.96
N LEU A 89 13.57 -47.63 -12.99
CA LEU A 89 13.25 -46.66 -14.03
C LEU A 89 14.47 -46.06 -14.75
N ASP A 90 14.92 -46.60 -15.88
CA ASP A 90 14.35 -46.29 -17.20
C ASP A 90 13.72 -44.89 -17.34
N ARG A 91 14.34 -43.88 -16.72
CA ARG A 91 14.28 -42.49 -17.17
C ARG A 91 15.63 -42.20 -17.78
N MET A 92 15.65 -42.31 -19.11
CA MET A 92 16.60 -41.69 -20.02
C MET A 92 17.33 -40.52 -19.33
N LEU A 93 18.64 -40.64 -19.14
CA LEU A 93 19.52 -39.55 -18.68
C LEU A 93 19.63 -38.49 -19.79
N GLY A 94 18.49 -37.94 -20.22
CA GLY A 94 18.45 -36.81 -21.13
C GLY A 94 18.82 -35.54 -20.40
N LEU A 95 19.37 -34.57 -21.12
CA LEU A 95 19.54 -33.23 -20.55
C LEU A 95 18.22 -32.71 -20.01
N THR A 96 18.31 -31.92 -18.96
CA THR A 96 17.19 -31.08 -18.56
C THR A 96 16.86 -30.10 -19.69
N VAL A 97 15.59 -29.71 -19.81
CA VAL A 97 15.15 -28.74 -20.82
C VAL A 97 16.00 -27.46 -20.76
N GLU A 98 16.42 -27.06 -19.57
CA GLU A 98 17.26 -25.90 -19.31
C GLU A 98 18.68 -26.06 -19.90
N GLN A 99 19.31 -27.22 -19.72
CA GLN A 99 20.60 -27.54 -20.34
C GLN A 99 20.49 -27.63 -21.87
N LYS A 100 19.38 -28.14 -22.42
CA LYS A 100 19.14 -28.15 -23.87
C LYS A 100 19.01 -26.73 -24.42
N LEU A 101 18.30 -25.85 -23.71
CA LEU A 101 18.16 -24.44 -24.08
C LEU A 101 19.49 -23.71 -24.07
N GLU A 102 20.32 -23.93 -23.04
CA GLU A 102 21.67 -23.34 -22.95
C GLU A 102 22.56 -23.81 -24.11
N LEU A 103 22.57 -25.11 -24.40
CA LEU A 103 23.30 -25.69 -25.54
C LEU A 103 22.86 -25.07 -26.86
N VAL A 104 21.55 -25.00 -27.11
CA VAL A 104 20.99 -24.42 -28.34
C VAL A 104 21.30 -22.95 -28.45
N GLN A 105 21.24 -22.18 -27.37
CA GLN A 105 21.59 -20.76 -27.36
C GLN A 105 23.07 -20.54 -27.69
N LYS A 106 23.97 -21.32 -27.10
CA LYS A 106 25.41 -21.21 -27.37
C LYS A 106 25.75 -21.60 -28.81
N GLU A 107 25.22 -22.72 -29.29
CA GLU A 107 25.39 -23.14 -30.69
C GLU A 107 24.82 -22.12 -31.68
N LEU A 108 23.71 -21.46 -31.34
CA LEU A 108 23.12 -20.40 -32.14
C LEU A 108 23.99 -19.13 -32.16
N GLU A 109 24.63 -18.77 -31.04
CA GLU A 109 25.58 -17.65 -31.03
C GLU A 109 26.87 -17.98 -31.79
N ASP A 110 27.42 -19.19 -31.60
CA ASP A 110 28.61 -19.65 -32.32
C ASP A 110 28.38 -19.66 -33.84
N THR A 111 27.22 -20.18 -34.29
CA THR A 111 26.87 -20.16 -35.73
C THR A 111 26.64 -18.75 -36.26
N ARG A 112 26.11 -17.82 -35.45
CA ARG A 112 26.02 -16.40 -35.82
C ARG A 112 27.39 -15.77 -35.99
N ASP A 113 28.34 -16.09 -35.12
CA ASP A 113 29.72 -15.61 -35.20
C ASP A 113 30.44 -16.17 -36.42
N GLU A 114 30.28 -17.46 -36.71
CA GLU A 114 30.80 -18.10 -37.92
C GLU A 114 30.24 -17.44 -39.19
N ILE A 115 28.93 -17.17 -39.24
CA ILE A 115 28.30 -16.47 -40.36
C ILE A 115 28.85 -15.04 -40.48
N ARG A 116 29.01 -14.31 -39.37
CA ARG A 116 29.59 -12.96 -39.36
C ARG A 116 31.01 -12.96 -39.92
N HIS A 117 31.86 -13.89 -39.46
CA HIS A 117 33.23 -14.04 -39.95
C HIS A 117 33.28 -14.41 -41.43
N MET A 118 32.46 -15.38 -41.86
CA MET A 118 32.40 -15.80 -43.26
C MET A 118 31.97 -14.64 -44.17
N ARG A 119 30.96 -13.85 -43.77
CA ARG A 119 30.55 -12.65 -44.51
C ARG A 119 31.66 -11.61 -44.59
N ALA A 120 32.33 -11.32 -43.48
CA ALA A 120 33.44 -10.37 -43.46
C ALA A 120 34.61 -10.82 -44.36
N ASN A 121 34.87 -12.12 -44.43
CA ASN A 121 35.90 -12.67 -45.33
C ASN A 121 35.48 -12.55 -46.80
N ALA A 122 34.25 -12.96 -47.13
CA ALA A 122 33.71 -12.85 -48.48
C ALA A 122 33.70 -11.40 -48.99
N GLU A 123 33.33 -10.45 -48.13
CA GLU A 123 33.35 -9.02 -48.45
C GLU A 123 34.77 -8.52 -48.77
N ARG A 124 35.77 -8.93 -47.97
CA ARG A 124 37.18 -8.58 -48.25
C ARG A 124 37.65 -9.16 -49.58
N ASP A 125 37.29 -10.39 -49.87
CA ASP A 125 37.70 -11.07 -51.10
C ASP A 125 37.01 -10.43 -52.33
N LEU A 126 35.73 -10.06 -52.20
CA LEU A 126 34.98 -9.33 -53.21
C LEU A 126 35.64 -7.97 -53.50
N GLN A 127 35.92 -7.17 -52.47
CA GLN A 127 36.61 -5.88 -52.61
C GLN A 127 38.00 -6.03 -53.25
N HIS A 128 38.71 -7.13 -52.95
CA HIS A 128 40.00 -7.41 -53.57
C HIS A 128 39.86 -7.72 -55.07
N HIS A 129 38.89 -8.55 -55.45
CA HIS A 129 38.62 -8.84 -56.86
C HIS A 129 38.12 -7.62 -57.64
N GLU A 130 37.26 -6.80 -57.04
CA GLU A 130 36.83 -5.53 -57.62
C GLU A 130 38.02 -4.61 -57.91
N ALA A 131 38.95 -4.47 -56.96
CA ALA A 131 40.16 -3.67 -57.15
C ALA A 131 41.05 -4.21 -58.29
N ILE A 132 41.15 -5.53 -58.45
CA ILE A 132 41.89 -6.15 -59.55
C ILE A 132 41.22 -5.84 -60.90
N ILE A 133 39.89 -5.95 -60.98
CA ILE A 133 39.13 -5.66 -62.19
C ILE A 133 39.29 -4.18 -62.57
N GLU A 134 39.13 -3.27 -61.62
CA GLU A 134 39.30 -1.83 -61.85
C GLU A 134 40.72 -1.50 -62.34
N GLU A 135 41.75 -2.11 -61.74
CA GLU A 135 43.13 -1.94 -62.21
C GLU A 135 43.33 -2.47 -63.64
N ALA A 136 42.75 -3.63 -63.95
CA ALA A 136 42.83 -4.21 -65.29
C ALA A 136 42.13 -3.33 -66.33
N ASP A 137 40.96 -2.77 -66.00
CA ASP A 137 40.22 -1.85 -66.86
C ASP A 137 40.99 -0.54 -67.11
N ILE A 138 41.60 0.03 -66.07
CA ILE A 138 42.46 1.21 -66.20
C ILE A 138 43.64 0.90 -67.14
N ARG A 139 44.36 -0.20 -66.89
CA ARG A 139 45.50 -0.62 -67.72
C ARG A 139 45.10 -0.88 -69.17
N TRP A 140 43.96 -1.54 -69.39
CA TRP A 140 43.43 -1.79 -70.73
C TRP A 140 43.18 -0.50 -71.49
N ASN A 141 42.49 0.45 -70.86
CA ASN A 141 42.22 1.77 -71.42
C ASN A 141 43.52 2.55 -71.71
N GLU A 142 44.52 2.47 -70.84
CA GLU A 142 45.84 3.09 -71.05
C GLU A 142 46.59 2.47 -72.23
N VAL A 143 46.61 1.14 -72.35
CA VAL A 143 47.24 0.45 -73.49
C VAL A 143 46.53 0.80 -74.79
N GLN A 144 45.19 0.78 -74.83
CA GLN A 144 44.44 1.18 -76.02
C GLN A 144 44.77 2.60 -76.46
N LYS A 145 44.81 3.55 -75.51
CA LYS A 145 45.23 4.94 -75.78
C LYS A 145 46.68 5.01 -76.29
N ALA A 146 47.60 4.28 -75.65
CA ALA A 146 49.00 4.26 -76.04
C ALA A 146 49.21 3.69 -77.45
N VAL A 147 48.49 2.63 -77.82
CA VAL A 147 48.49 2.05 -79.18
C VAL A 147 47.96 3.07 -80.17
N HIS A 148 46.81 3.70 -79.90
CA HIS A 148 46.23 4.70 -80.81
C HIS A 148 47.13 5.93 -80.98
N GLU A 149 47.72 6.44 -79.89
CA GLU A 149 48.68 7.54 -79.93
C GLU A 149 49.93 7.17 -80.72
N PHE A 150 50.48 5.97 -80.51
CA PHE A 150 51.64 5.48 -81.25
C PHE A 150 51.34 5.34 -82.75
N GLU A 151 50.19 4.78 -83.11
CA GLU A 151 49.75 4.67 -84.49
C GLU A 151 49.65 6.04 -85.17
N LYS A 152 49.04 7.01 -84.48
CA LYS A 152 48.83 8.38 -84.95
C LYS A 152 50.14 9.16 -85.07
N ASP A 153 50.95 9.19 -84.01
CA ASP A 153 52.07 10.10 -83.88
C ASP A 153 53.36 9.53 -84.50
N ILE A 154 53.51 8.21 -84.51
CA ILE A 154 54.71 7.51 -84.96
C ILE A 154 54.47 6.82 -86.31
N LEU A 155 53.62 5.79 -86.36
CA LEU A 155 53.42 4.98 -87.57
C LEU A 155 52.97 5.82 -88.77
N LYS A 156 51.92 6.64 -88.62
CA LYS A 156 51.41 7.48 -89.72
C LYS A 156 52.42 8.57 -90.14
N THR A 157 53.20 9.12 -89.21
CA THR A 157 54.19 10.16 -89.56
C THR A 157 55.44 9.59 -90.24
N ILE A 158 55.85 8.39 -89.85
CA ILE A 158 57.13 7.80 -90.28
C ILE A 158 56.96 6.88 -91.49
N SER A 159 55.74 6.46 -91.86
CA SER A 159 55.51 5.42 -92.88
C SER A 159 56.25 5.66 -94.21
N LYS A 160 56.37 6.91 -94.66
CA LYS A 160 57.07 7.30 -95.91
C LYS A 160 58.58 7.54 -95.75
N LYS A 161 59.11 7.55 -94.53
CA LYS A 161 60.52 7.86 -94.20
C LYS A 161 61.18 6.77 -93.34
N LYS A 162 60.67 5.54 -93.42
CA LYS A 162 61.16 4.39 -92.65
C LYS A 162 62.66 4.17 -92.93
N GLY A 163 63.46 4.03 -91.88
CA GLY A 163 64.93 3.88 -91.98
C GLY A 163 65.73 5.19 -92.04
N SER A 164 65.07 6.36 -92.11
CA SER A 164 65.77 7.65 -92.04
C SER A 164 66.20 8.02 -90.61
N ILE A 165 67.27 8.81 -90.49
CA ILE A 165 67.74 9.36 -89.20
C ILE A 165 66.60 10.12 -88.48
N LEU A 166 65.78 10.86 -89.25
CA LEU A 166 64.64 11.62 -88.72
C LEU A 166 63.55 10.70 -88.14
N ALA A 167 63.32 9.54 -88.74
CA ALA A 167 62.40 8.53 -88.22
C ALA A 167 62.89 7.99 -86.87
N THR A 168 64.18 7.63 -86.78
CA THR A 168 64.79 7.15 -85.53
C THR A 168 64.74 8.20 -84.43
N GLN A 169 65.05 9.47 -84.74
CA GLN A 169 64.94 10.58 -83.78
C GLN A 169 63.52 10.76 -83.25
N LYS A 170 62.50 10.61 -84.10
CA LYS A 170 61.10 10.74 -83.68
C LYS A 170 60.66 9.60 -82.75
N VAL A 171 61.12 8.36 -83.02
CA VAL A 171 60.87 7.22 -82.12
C VAL A 171 61.58 7.41 -80.78
N MET A 172 62.85 7.85 -80.78
CA MET A 172 63.59 8.13 -79.54
C MET A 172 62.89 9.20 -78.69
N LYS A 173 62.48 10.31 -79.31
CA LYS A 173 61.75 11.37 -78.62
C LYS A 173 60.43 10.87 -78.01
N TYR A 174 59.68 10.03 -78.74
CA TYR A 174 58.46 9.42 -78.20
C TYR A 174 58.73 8.56 -76.97
N ILE A 175 59.78 7.72 -77.00
CA ILE A 175 60.17 6.89 -75.86
C ILE A 175 60.56 7.76 -74.66
N GLU A 176 61.34 8.83 -74.88
CA GLU A 176 61.71 9.78 -73.83
C GLU A 176 60.49 10.50 -73.23
N ASP A 177 59.58 10.99 -74.08
CA ASP A 177 58.34 11.65 -73.64
C ASP A 177 57.44 10.69 -72.86
N MET A 178 57.32 9.43 -73.29
CA MET A 178 56.56 8.39 -72.58
C MET A 178 57.18 8.04 -71.22
N ASN A 179 58.51 7.95 -71.15
CA ASN A 179 59.22 7.74 -69.89
C ASN A 179 58.96 8.90 -68.91
N ARG A 180 59.08 10.15 -69.37
CA ARG A 180 58.76 11.33 -68.55
C ARG A 180 57.32 11.35 -68.06
N ARG A 181 56.35 11.00 -68.92
CA ARG A 181 54.93 10.89 -68.51
C ARG A 181 54.73 9.83 -67.43
N ARG A 182 55.36 8.65 -67.59
CA ARG A 182 55.29 7.56 -66.61
C ARG A 182 55.89 7.96 -65.27
N ASP A 183 57.04 8.64 -65.26
CA ASP A 183 57.67 9.15 -64.04
C ASP A 183 56.77 10.18 -63.34
N ASN A 184 56.16 11.11 -64.08
CA ASN A 184 55.20 12.07 -63.52
C ASN A 184 53.98 11.38 -62.89
N ILE A 185 53.46 10.31 -63.49
CA ILE A 185 52.33 9.54 -62.94
C ILE A 185 52.77 8.81 -61.67
N LYS A 186 53.95 8.20 -61.69
CA LYS A 186 54.55 7.54 -60.52
C LYS A 186 54.65 8.48 -59.33
N ASP A 187 55.15 9.69 -59.54
CA ASP A 187 55.28 10.70 -58.48
C ASP A 187 53.91 11.13 -57.93
N LYS A 188 52.94 11.37 -58.81
CA LYS A 188 51.55 11.68 -58.41
C LYS A 188 50.93 10.54 -57.58
N LEU A 189 51.10 9.29 -58.00
CA LEU A 189 50.60 8.12 -57.27
C LEU A 189 51.30 7.96 -55.92
N CYS A 190 52.62 8.20 -55.85
CA CYS A 190 53.38 8.17 -54.61
C CYS A 190 52.83 9.19 -53.59
N LEU A 191 52.64 10.44 -54.01
CA LEU A 191 52.06 11.50 -53.16
C LEU A 191 50.64 11.13 -52.69
N LYS A 192 49.80 10.60 -53.59
CA LYS A 192 48.44 10.15 -53.23
C LYS A 192 48.49 8.99 -52.24
N ASN A 193 49.39 8.03 -52.40
CA ASN A 193 49.57 6.90 -51.49
C ASN A 193 49.98 7.36 -50.08
N VAL A 194 50.91 8.30 -49.98
CA VAL A 194 51.32 8.90 -48.69
C VAL A 194 50.15 9.63 -48.03
N SER A 195 49.40 10.44 -48.78
CA SER A 195 48.21 11.14 -48.28
C SER A 195 47.14 10.18 -47.75
N LEU A 196 46.82 9.13 -48.51
CA LEU A 196 45.85 8.11 -48.09
C LEU A 196 46.33 7.32 -46.86
N LYS A 197 47.63 7.03 -46.75
CA LYS A 197 48.21 6.39 -45.54
C LYS A 197 48.03 7.27 -44.30
N VAL A 198 48.25 8.58 -44.41
CA VAL A 198 48.03 9.53 -43.30
C VAL A 198 46.54 9.59 -42.94
N GLN A 199 45.65 9.68 -43.93
CA GLN A 199 44.20 9.69 -43.70
C GLN A 199 43.73 8.41 -43.01
N ARG A 200 44.20 7.23 -43.47
CA ARG A 200 43.92 5.94 -42.83
C ARG A 200 44.37 5.92 -41.38
N LYS A 201 45.60 6.38 -41.09
CA LYS A 201 46.10 6.46 -39.70
C LYS A 201 45.23 7.38 -38.83
N LYS A 202 44.81 8.53 -39.36
CA LYS A 202 43.92 9.46 -38.66
C LYS A 202 42.55 8.82 -38.36
N MET A 203 41.93 8.17 -39.35
CA MET A 203 40.65 7.49 -39.17
C MET A 203 40.74 6.35 -38.14
N LEU A 204 41.80 5.53 -38.20
CA LEU A 204 42.03 4.48 -37.21
C LEU A 204 42.26 5.03 -35.80
N SER A 205 42.95 6.16 -35.66
CA SER A 205 43.13 6.83 -34.37
C SER A 205 41.81 7.38 -33.82
N GLN A 206 40.97 7.95 -34.67
CA GLN A 206 39.64 8.43 -34.28
C GLN A 206 38.72 7.27 -33.89
N LEU A 207 38.80 6.14 -34.59
CA LEU A 207 38.06 4.93 -34.24
C LEU A 207 38.46 4.45 -32.85
N ARG A 208 39.77 4.31 -32.57
CA ARG A 208 40.25 3.93 -31.23
C ARG A 208 39.80 4.90 -30.15
N GLN A 209 39.90 6.21 -30.39
CA GLN A 209 39.44 7.20 -29.41
C GLN A 209 37.93 7.07 -29.13
N LYS A 210 37.12 6.76 -30.16
CA LYS A 210 35.69 6.51 -29.97
C LYS A 210 35.41 5.17 -29.27
N GLU A 211 36.22 4.15 -29.54
CA GLU A 211 36.16 2.88 -28.83
C GLU A 211 36.52 3.06 -27.35
N GLU A 212 37.60 3.75 -27.02
CA GLU A 212 38.02 4.07 -25.64
C GLU A 212 36.99 4.95 -24.89
N VAL A 213 36.34 5.90 -25.57
CA VAL A 213 35.23 6.69 -24.99
C VAL A 213 33.96 5.84 -24.81
N GLY A 214 33.75 4.83 -25.65
CA GLY A 214 32.72 3.80 -25.45
C GLY A 214 33.05 2.82 -24.34
N GLU A 215 34.35 2.55 -24.13
CA GLU A 215 34.91 1.70 -23.07
C GLU A 215 34.89 2.39 -21.70
N ALA A 216 34.80 3.73 -21.65
CA ALA A 216 34.59 4.49 -20.42
C ALA A 216 33.22 4.24 -19.75
N LEU A 217 32.32 3.51 -20.42
CA LEU A 217 31.10 2.98 -19.85
C LEU A 217 31.30 1.47 -19.67
N HIS A 218 32.11 1.08 -18.69
CA HIS A 218 32.36 -0.34 -18.45
C HIS A 218 31.05 -1.01 -18.02
N ASP A 219 30.88 -2.28 -18.40
CA ASP A 219 29.78 -3.10 -17.88
C ASP A 219 29.76 -3.12 -16.35
N VAL A 220 30.92 -2.96 -15.71
CA VAL A 220 31.08 -2.80 -14.26
C VAL A 220 30.40 -1.53 -13.74
N ASP A 221 30.53 -0.39 -14.43
CA ASP A 221 29.89 0.87 -14.04
C ASP A 221 28.37 0.77 -14.16
N PHE A 222 27.88 0.11 -15.22
CA PHE A 222 26.46 -0.21 -15.37
C PHE A 222 25.94 -1.15 -14.28
N GLN A 223 26.70 -2.18 -13.94
CA GLN A 223 26.36 -3.09 -12.85
C GLN A 223 26.37 -2.37 -11.50
N GLN A 224 27.34 -1.49 -11.26
CA GLN A 224 27.39 -0.64 -10.07
C GLN A 224 26.16 0.26 -9.97
N LEU A 225 25.79 0.96 -11.05
CA LEU A 225 24.58 1.78 -11.09
C LEU A 225 23.31 0.96 -10.82
N LYS A 226 23.23 -0.27 -11.34
CA LYS A 226 22.10 -1.18 -11.04
C LYS A 226 22.06 -1.56 -9.56
N ILE A 227 23.21 -1.85 -8.96
CA ILE A 227 23.31 -2.18 -7.53
C ILE A 227 22.91 -0.96 -6.69
N GLU A 228 23.46 0.22 -6.97
CA GLU A 228 23.12 1.46 -6.26
C GLU A 228 21.63 1.79 -6.37
N ASN A 229 21.05 1.66 -7.58
CA ASN A 229 19.63 1.88 -7.77
C ASN A 229 18.78 0.88 -6.98
N ALA A 230 19.14 -0.40 -6.97
CA ALA A 230 18.47 -1.41 -6.16
C ALA A 230 18.54 -1.09 -4.65
N GLN A 231 19.71 -0.65 -4.17
CA GLN A 231 19.89 -0.23 -2.77
C GLN A 231 19.05 1.01 -2.42
N PHE A 232 18.97 1.99 -3.32
CA PHE A 232 18.12 3.16 -3.12
C PHE A 232 16.63 2.78 -3.09
N LEU A 233 16.19 1.90 -3.99
CA LEU A 233 14.81 1.40 -3.98
C LEU A 233 14.47 0.68 -2.68
N GLU A 234 15.35 -0.20 -2.20
CA GLU A 234 15.17 -0.89 -0.92
C GLU A 234 15.10 0.09 0.25
N THR A 235 15.96 1.11 0.25
CA THR A 235 15.96 2.17 1.28
C THR A 235 14.66 2.98 1.24
N ILE A 236 14.18 3.35 0.05
CA ILE A 236 12.90 4.06 -0.13
C ILE A 236 11.75 3.18 0.38
N GLU A 237 11.75 1.89 0.06
CA GLU A 237 10.70 0.97 0.50
C GLU A 237 10.71 0.79 2.03
N ALA A 238 11.89 0.68 2.65
CA ALA A 238 12.04 0.63 4.10
C ALA A 238 11.49 1.90 4.77
N ARG A 239 11.86 3.09 4.27
CA ARG A 239 11.35 4.37 4.79
C ARG A 239 9.84 4.54 4.57
N ASN A 240 9.30 4.05 3.46
CA ASN A 240 7.86 4.04 3.23
C ASN A 240 7.12 3.13 4.22
N LYS A 241 7.67 1.94 4.53
CA LYS A 241 7.12 1.04 5.55
C LYS A 241 7.13 1.69 6.94
N GLU A 242 8.23 2.33 7.33
CA GLU A 242 8.32 3.10 8.58
C GLU A 242 7.30 4.24 8.62
N LEU A 243 7.15 5.00 7.52
CA LEU A 243 6.18 6.09 7.43
C LEU A 243 4.74 5.60 7.62
N ILE A 244 4.39 4.46 7.02
CA ILE A 244 3.06 3.85 7.19
C ILE A 244 2.85 3.43 8.65
N GLN A 245 3.83 2.79 9.29
CA GLN A 245 3.74 2.41 10.70
C GLN A 245 3.56 3.63 11.61
N LEU A 246 4.32 4.70 11.38
CA LEU A 246 4.20 5.96 12.13
C LEU A 246 2.83 6.61 11.92
N LYS A 247 2.29 6.60 10.71
CA LYS A 247 0.93 7.10 10.43
C LYS A 247 -0.14 6.31 11.19
N LEU A 248 -0.04 4.98 11.21
CA LEU A 248 -0.95 4.12 11.96
C LEU A 248 -0.85 4.38 13.47
N ALA A 249 0.37 4.45 14.02
CA ALA A 249 0.60 4.75 15.43
C ALA A 249 0.07 6.14 15.82
N SER A 250 0.29 7.15 14.98
CA SER A 250 -0.24 8.50 15.16
C SER A 250 -1.77 8.52 15.14
N GLY A 251 -2.39 7.84 14.17
CA GLY A 251 -3.85 7.69 14.08
C GLY A 251 -4.45 7.02 15.33
N ASN A 252 -3.84 5.92 15.79
CA ASN A 252 -4.27 5.22 17.00
C ASN A 252 -4.12 6.12 18.24
N THR A 253 -3.01 6.83 18.36
CA THR A 253 -2.77 7.77 19.48
C THR A 253 -3.80 8.90 19.48
N LEU A 254 -4.13 9.45 18.30
CA LEU A 254 -5.16 10.47 18.15
C LEU A 254 -6.55 9.95 18.53
N GLN A 255 -6.88 8.71 18.15
CA GLN A 255 -8.14 8.07 18.55
C GLN A 255 -8.21 7.93 20.08
N VAL A 256 -7.15 7.40 20.70
CA VAL A 256 -7.06 7.28 22.17
C VAL A 256 -7.20 8.65 22.84
N LEU A 257 -6.47 9.66 22.36
CA LEU A 257 -6.56 11.03 22.87
C LEU A 257 -7.99 11.58 22.80
N ASN A 258 -8.67 11.41 21.67
CA ASN A 258 -10.06 11.84 21.51
C ASN A 258 -11.01 11.10 22.47
N THR A 259 -10.79 9.79 22.72
CA THR A 259 -11.61 9.07 23.71
C THR A 259 -11.43 9.65 25.12
N TYR A 260 -10.20 9.98 25.53
CA TYR A 260 -9.94 10.59 26.83
C TYR A 260 -10.49 12.02 26.92
N LYS A 261 -10.35 12.81 25.85
CA LYS A 261 -10.94 14.15 25.76
C LYS A 261 -12.45 14.11 25.95
N ASN A 262 -13.13 13.16 25.30
CA ASN A 262 -14.58 12.98 25.44
C ASN A 262 -14.98 12.52 26.85
N LYS A 263 -14.21 11.60 27.46
CA LYS A 263 -14.43 11.18 28.86
C LYS A 263 -14.28 12.34 29.83
N LEU A 264 -13.22 13.16 29.65
CA LEU A 264 -12.98 14.34 30.47
C LEU A 264 -14.11 15.36 30.32
N HIS A 265 -14.57 15.61 29.09
CA HIS A 265 -15.67 16.53 28.85
C HIS A 265 -16.96 16.10 29.55
N ARG A 266 -17.32 14.81 29.45
CA ARG A 266 -18.47 14.25 30.18
C ARG A 266 -18.32 14.38 31.69
N ALA A 267 -17.14 14.08 32.23
CA ALA A 267 -16.87 14.24 33.66
C ALA A 267 -17.02 15.71 34.10
N MET A 268 -16.56 16.65 33.29
CA MET A 268 -16.71 18.09 33.53
C MET A 268 -18.19 18.52 33.51
N GLU A 269 -18.98 18.03 32.55
CA GLU A 269 -20.43 18.28 32.50
C GLU A 269 -21.14 17.75 33.75
N ILE A 270 -20.80 16.53 34.19
CA ILE A 270 -21.33 15.94 35.43
C ILE A 270 -20.94 16.79 36.63
N TYR A 271 -19.69 17.22 36.73
CA TYR A 271 -19.21 18.09 37.81
C TYR A 271 -20.01 19.40 37.86
N VAL A 272 -20.19 20.07 36.73
CA VAL A 272 -20.98 21.32 36.65
C VAL A 272 -22.44 21.09 37.06
N ASN A 273 -23.03 19.94 36.70
CA ASN A 273 -24.39 19.61 37.11
C ASN A 273 -24.50 19.31 38.60
N LEU A 274 -23.54 18.58 39.17
CA LEU A 274 -23.47 18.30 40.61
C LEU A 274 -23.29 19.58 41.42
N ASP A 275 -22.44 20.50 40.95
CA ASP A 275 -22.22 21.79 41.61
C ASP A 275 -23.52 22.61 41.67
N LYS A 276 -24.29 22.66 40.57
CA LYS A 276 -25.64 23.26 40.55
C LYS A 276 -26.58 22.56 41.52
N GLU A 277 -26.56 21.23 41.57
CA GLU A 277 -27.42 20.45 42.45
C GLU A 277 -27.08 20.69 43.93
N ILE A 278 -25.79 20.82 44.27
CA ILE A 278 -25.32 21.18 45.61
C ILE A 278 -25.82 22.59 45.98
N LEU A 279 -25.69 23.57 45.08
CA LEU A 279 -26.20 24.93 45.31
C LEU A 279 -27.70 24.92 45.59
N LEU A 280 -28.50 24.22 44.77
CA LEU A 280 -29.95 24.10 44.97
C LEU A 280 -30.30 23.41 46.29
N ARG A 281 -29.57 22.35 46.67
CA ARG A 281 -29.76 21.67 47.96
C ARG A 281 -29.43 22.59 49.14
N ASN A 282 -28.34 23.36 49.06
CA ASN A 282 -27.96 24.31 50.10
C ASN A 282 -29.01 25.43 50.26
N GLU A 283 -29.56 25.94 49.16
CA GLU A 283 -30.66 26.91 49.20
C GLU A 283 -31.92 26.33 49.86
N LEU A 284 -32.26 25.08 49.53
CA LEU A 284 -33.40 24.38 50.14
C LEU A 284 -33.17 24.14 51.64
N LEU A 285 -31.98 23.67 52.02
CA LEU A 285 -31.60 23.49 53.42
C LEU A 285 -31.75 24.81 54.19
N GLY A 286 -31.26 25.92 53.64
CA GLY A 286 -31.42 27.24 54.27
C GLY A 286 -32.88 27.70 54.42
N LYS A 287 -33.80 27.24 53.55
CA LYS A 287 -35.25 27.49 53.73
C LYS A 287 -35.81 26.63 54.86
N ILE A 288 -35.49 25.33 54.87
CA ILE A 288 -35.94 24.38 55.90
C ILE A 288 -35.44 24.80 57.29
N GLU A 289 -34.18 25.25 57.40
CA GLU A 289 -33.63 25.76 58.67
C GLU A 289 -34.43 26.95 59.19
N LYS A 290 -34.76 27.92 58.33
CA LYS A 290 -35.61 29.07 58.70
C LYS A 290 -37.02 28.64 59.13
N GLU A 291 -37.64 27.73 58.38
CA GLU A 291 -38.95 27.17 58.71
C GLU A 291 -38.93 26.40 60.03
N THR A 292 -37.84 25.67 60.31
CA THR A 292 -37.65 24.91 61.54
C THR A 292 -37.51 25.84 62.74
N ILE A 293 -36.69 26.90 62.64
CA ILE A 293 -36.55 27.93 63.68
C ILE A 293 -37.91 28.58 63.96
N GLN A 294 -38.64 28.97 62.90
CA GLN A 294 -39.97 29.55 63.03
C GLN A 294 -40.95 28.60 63.74
N ALA A 295 -40.96 27.32 63.35
CA ALA A 295 -41.81 26.31 63.96
C ALA A 295 -41.46 26.06 65.43
N GLU A 296 -40.17 26.09 65.79
CA GLU A 296 -39.70 25.99 67.19
C GLU A 296 -40.12 27.20 68.03
N GLU A 297 -40.00 28.41 67.49
CA GLU A 297 -40.48 29.63 68.15
C GLU A 297 -41.99 29.57 68.41
N ASP A 298 -42.76 29.17 67.40
CA ASP A 298 -44.21 29.08 67.50
C ASP A 298 -44.64 27.95 68.44
N ARG A 299 -43.93 26.82 68.44
CA ARG A 299 -44.08 25.74 69.44
C ARG A 299 -43.80 26.26 70.84
N ALA A 300 -42.74 27.03 71.06
CA ALA A 300 -42.39 27.59 72.37
C ALA A 300 -43.47 28.56 72.87
N LYS A 301 -43.95 29.46 72.02
CA LYS A 301 -45.08 30.38 72.32
C LYS A 301 -46.33 29.59 72.70
N ALA A 302 -46.69 28.57 71.91
CA ALA A 302 -47.83 27.71 72.16
C ALA A 302 -47.68 26.90 73.45
N HIS A 303 -46.49 26.41 73.77
CA HIS A 303 -46.18 25.70 75.01
C HIS A 303 -46.36 26.59 76.24
N ILE A 304 -45.80 27.80 76.22
CA ILE A 304 -45.96 28.79 77.31
C ILE A 304 -47.44 29.11 77.53
N LEU A 305 -48.20 29.31 76.46
CA LEU A 305 -49.64 29.55 76.54
C LEU A 305 -50.38 28.32 77.12
N ASN A 306 -50.05 27.12 76.67
CA ASN A 306 -50.65 25.88 77.15
C ASN A 306 -50.38 25.68 78.66
N ASP A 307 -49.14 25.90 79.11
CA ASP A 307 -48.77 25.83 80.52
C ASP A 307 -49.55 26.84 81.37
N LYS A 308 -49.73 28.07 80.87
CA LYS A 308 -50.53 29.09 81.54
C LYS A 308 -51.99 28.65 81.67
N LEU A 309 -52.59 28.12 80.59
CA LEU A 309 -53.96 27.61 80.61
C LEU A 309 -54.11 26.40 81.53
N ARG A 310 -53.13 25.49 81.56
CA ARG A 310 -53.11 24.35 82.49
C ARG A 310 -53.01 24.80 83.94
N LYS A 311 -52.18 25.79 84.25
CA LYS A 311 -52.11 26.40 85.59
C LYS A 311 -53.45 27.02 85.99
N GLN A 312 -54.05 27.82 85.09
CA GLN A 312 -55.38 28.39 85.31
C GLN A 312 -56.44 27.31 85.53
N LEU A 313 -56.41 26.20 84.78
CA LEU A 313 -57.32 25.08 84.95
C LEU A 313 -57.10 24.33 86.28
N ALA A 314 -55.85 24.19 86.72
CA ALA A 314 -55.51 23.56 87.99
C ALA A 314 -55.91 24.43 89.21
N GLU A 315 -55.73 25.75 89.10
CA GLU A 315 -56.18 26.75 90.09
C GLU A 315 -57.70 26.93 90.09
N PHE A 316 -58.36 26.68 88.96
CA PHE A 316 -59.80 26.75 88.85
C PHE A 316 -60.47 25.68 89.72
N ARG A 317 -61.08 26.12 90.81
CA ARG A 317 -62.03 25.33 91.60
C ARG A 317 -63.43 25.77 91.24
N ALA A 318 -64.15 24.89 90.54
CA ALA A 318 -65.58 25.07 90.32
C ALA A 318 -66.27 25.20 91.69
N PRO A 319 -67.05 26.27 91.95
CA PRO A 319 -67.81 26.38 93.19
C PRO A 319 -68.70 25.15 93.37
N GLN A 320 -68.80 24.64 94.60
CA GLN A 320 -69.71 23.54 94.90
C GLN A 320 -71.11 23.91 94.39
N VAL A 321 -71.80 22.99 93.70
CA VAL A 321 -73.10 23.28 93.04
C VAL A 321 -74.08 23.98 93.99
N MET A 322 -74.09 23.59 95.27
CA MET A 322 -74.93 24.22 96.30
C MET A 322 -74.54 25.66 96.65
N ILE A 323 -73.25 26.02 96.57
CA ILE A 323 -72.78 27.41 96.74
C ILE A 323 -73.27 28.24 95.56
N TYR A 324 -73.10 27.75 94.32
CA TYR A 324 -73.60 28.44 93.14
C TYR A 324 -75.13 28.62 93.16
N VAL A 325 -75.88 27.59 93.56
CA VAL A 325 -77.34 27.68 93.69
C VAL A 325 -77.74 28.70 94.77
N LYS A 326 -77.06 28.70 95.92
CA LYS A 326 -77.30 29.70 96.98
C LYS A 326 -77.00 31.11 96.50
N GLU A 327 -75.86 31.35 95.88
CA GLU A 327 -75.53 32.66 95.31
C GLU A 327 -76.49 33.06 94.18
N LYS A 328 -76.98 32.12 93.37
CA LYS A 328 -77.96 32.40 92.31
C LYS A 328 -79.33 32.77 92.88
N ILE A 329 -79.77 32.09 93.94
CA ILE A 329 -80.97 32.45 94.70
C ILE A 329 -80.81 33.85 95.31
N LEU A 330 -79.67 34.11 95.96
CA LEU A 330 -79.37 35.39 96.59
C LEU A 330 -79.29 36.52 95.57
N ASN A 331 -78.70 36.28 94.39
CA ASN A 331 -78.72 37.22 93.28
C ASN A 331 -80.15 37.46 92.76
N GLY A 332 -80.99 36.42 92.69
CA GLY A 332 -82.41 36.57 92.34
C GLY A 332 -83.23 37.31 93.40
N GLU A 333 -82.91 37.14 94.69
CA GLU A 333 -83.51 37.91 95.79
C GLU A 333 -83.08 39.37 95.74
N LEU A 334 -81.79 39.63 95.49
CA LEU A 334 -81.26 40.98 95.28
C LEU A 334 -81.94 41.65 94.09
N GLU A 335 -82.07 40.97 92.95
CA GLU A 335 -82.83 41.47 91.78
C GLU A 335 -84.30 41.79 92.14
N LYS A 336 -84.97 40.96 92.95
CA LYS A 336 -86.33 41.25 93.44
C LYS A 336 -86.37 42.45 94.38
N THR A 337 -85.39 42.60 95.28
CA THR A 337 -85.31 43.77 96.15
C THR A 337 -85.02 45.04 95.37
N ILE A 338 -84.14 45.00 94.35
CA ILE A 338 -83.91 46.11 93.42
C ILE A 338 -85.23 46.50 92.77
N LYS A 339 -85.96 45.56 92.17
CA LYS A 339 -87.28 45.83 91.57
C LYS A 339 -88.31 46.38 92.57
N MET A 340 -88.31 45.90 93.82
CA MET A 340 -89.18 46.41 94.87
C MET A 340 -88.83 47.86 95.24
N TRP A 341 -87.54 48.16 95.37
CA TRP A 341 -87.07 49.52 95.65
C TRP A 341 -87.34 50.46 94.48
N GLU A 342 -87.11 50.02 93.24
CA GLU A 342 -87.53 50.75 92.03
C GLU A 342 -89.03 51.08 92.07
N ARG A 343 -89.88 50.11 92.43
CA ARG A 343 -91.33 50.34 92.53
C ARG A 343 -91.73 51.24 93.70
N LYS A 344 -91.02 51.18 94.84
CA LYS A 344 -91.21 52.12 95.96
C LYS A 344 -90.82 53.55 95.57
N VAL A 345 -89.71 53.70 94.83
CA VAL A 345 -89.29 54.99 94.28
C VAL A 345 -90.35 55.51 93.31
N GLU A 346 -90.89 54.67 92.43
CA GLU A 346 -91.96 55.04 91.50
C GLU A 346 -93.24 55.49 92.22
N ILE A 347 -93.64 54.80 93.30
CA ILE A 347 -94.79 55.21 94.15
C ILE A 347 -94.50 56.54 94.86
N ALA A 348 -93.29 56.73 95.39
CA ALA A 348 -92.88 57.98 96.02
C ALA A 348 -92.87 59.14 95.02
N GLU A 349 -92.38 58.93 93.79
CA GLU A 349 -92.42 59.91 92.71
C GLU A 349 -93.86 60.23 92.29
N MET A 350 -94.73 59.21 92.17
CA MET A 350 -96.16 59.37 91.86
C MET A 350 -96.89 60.17 92.95
N SER A 351 -96.64 59.88 94.22
CA SER A 351 -97.21 60.61 95.36
C SER A 351 -96.71 62.06 95.41
N LEU A 352 -95.41 62.31 95.18
CA LEU A 352 -94.84 63.65 95.04
C LEU A 352 -95.51 64.43 93.89
N LYS A 353 -95.77 63.76 92.76
CA LYS A 353 -96.50 64.33 91.62
C LYS A 353 -97.96 64.65 91.99
N GLY A 354 -98.60 63.81 92.80
CA GLY A 354 -99.91 64.04 93.39
C GLY A 354 -99.94 65.26 94.33
N TYR A 355 -99.00 65.35 95.27
CA TYR A 355 -98.85 66.49 96.17
C TYR A 355 -98.57 67.80 95.40
N ARG A 356 -97.74 67.78 94.35
CA ARG A 356 -97.55 68.95 93.48
C ARG A 356 -98.83 69.37 92.77
N LYS A 357 -99.66 68.43 92.30
CA LYS A 357 -100.95 68.74 91.67
C LYS A 357 -101.94 69.34 92.68
N ALA A 358 -102.01 68.80 93.90
CA ALA A 358 -102.85 69.34 94.97
C ALA A 358 -102.38 70.74 95.40
N TRP A 359 -101.08 70.94 95.58
CA TRP A 359 -100.47 72.23 95.89
C TRP A 359 -100.75 73.27 94.79
N ASN A 360 -100.62 72.91 93.51
CA ASN A 360 -100.91 73.83 92.42
C ASN A 360 -102.40 74.20 92.35
N LYS A 361 -103.33 73.28 92.66
CA LYS A 361 -104.77 73.58 92.76
C LYS A 361 -105.10 74.52 93.94
N MET A 362 -104.40 74.34 95.06
CA MET A 362 -104.55 75.20 96.24
C MET A 362 -103.99 76.61 95.97
N LYS A 363 -102.86 76.70 95.26
CA LYS A 363 -102.28 77.97 94.78
C LYS A 363 -103.23 78.71 93.83
N THR A 364 -103.86 78.04 92.87
CA THR A 364 -104.83 78.67 91.97
C THR A 364 -106.14 79.06 92.67
N SER A 365 -106.51 78.40 93.78
CA SER A 365 -107.70 78.74 94.57
C SER A 365 -107.45 79.95 95.49
N ASP A 366 -106.21 80.10 95.98
CA ASP A 366 -105.76 81.26 96.77
C ASP A 366 -105.59 82.52 95.88
N GLU A 367 -105.08 82.35 94.65
CA GLU A 367 -105.04 83.42 93.63
C GLU A 367 -106.45 83.83 93.15
N GLN A 368 -107.46 82.95 93.23
CA GLN A 368 -108.87 83.29 92.92
C GLN A 368 -109.60 84.00 94.07
N LEU A 369 -109.14 83.86 95.32
CA LEU A 369 -109.69 84.58 96.47
C LEU A 369 -109.12 86.01 96.62
N GLN A 370 -108.08 86.38 95.87
CA GLN A 370 -107.55 87.75 95.73
C GLN A 370 -108.42 88.70 94.87
N ILE A 371 -109.57 88.27 94.32
CA ILE A 371 -110.36 89.10 93.37
C ILE A 371 -111.76 89.49 93.89
N ILE A 372 -112.29 88.91 94.99
CA ILE A 372 -113.67 89.19 95.47
C ILE A 372 -113.77 89.34 97.00
N ARG A 373 -113.32 90.47 97.58
CA ARG A 373 -114.03 91.17 98.69
C ARG A 373 -113.44 92.56 99.05
N PRO A 374 -114.27 93.56 99.42
CA PRO A 374 -113.92 94.99 99.50
C PRO A 374 -113.97 95.53 100.97
N PRO A 375 -113.98 96.87 101.27
CA PRO A 375 -113.05 97.54 102.18
C PRO A 375 -113.54 97.78 103.63
N GLY A 376 -112.59 98.03 104.55
CA GLY A 376 -112.78 98.93 105.70
C GLY A 376 -112.64 98.33 107.11
N LYS A 377 -111.50 98.58 107.77
CA LYS A 377 -111.33 99.62 108.80
C LYS A 377 -109.86 99.98 108.95
#